data_AF-A0A7C5NZT0-F1
#
_entry.id   AF-A0A7C5NZT0-F1
#
_cell.length_a   1.000
_cell.length_b   1.000
_cell.length_c   1.000
_cell.angle_alpha   90.00
_cell.angle_beta   90.00
_cell.angle_gamma   90.00
#
_symmetry.space_group_name_H-M   'P 1'
#
loop_
_entity.id
_entity.type
_entity.pdbx_description
1 polymer ?
#
loop_
_entity_poly.entity_id
_entity_poly.type
_entity_poly.pdbx_seq_one_letter_code
_entity_poly.pdbx_strand_id
1 'polypeptide(L)'
;MSDWKNSSRNPSPIKGWILDVYPSGPSQVTVWIIGENGERVKLVDHYVHKIYVSGSQQALEELTRRIVDSESVADFRFVEKVC
;
A
#
# COMPACT_ATOMS: atom_id res chain seq x y z
N MET A 1 3.25 -18.44 34.92
CA MET A 1 1.90 -17.85 34.74
C MET A 1 2.14 -16.36 34.58
N SER A 2 2.08 -15.78 33.39
CA SER A 2 0.87 -15.74 32.55
C SER A 2 1.19 -15.82 31.06
N ASP A 3 0.33 -16.52 30.33
CA ASP A 3 0.41 -16.84 28.91
C ASP A 3 0.35 -15.60 28.00
N TRP A 4 1.48 -15.21 27.43
CA TRP A 4 1.52 -14.45 26.18
C TRP A 4 1.32 -15.46 25.03
N LYS A 5 0.08 -15.85 24.77
CA LYS A 5 -0.25 -16.49 23.50
C LYS A 5 -0.46 -15.39 22.48
N ASN A 6 0.60 -15.15 21.72
CA ASN A 6 0.60 -14.34 20.52
C ASN A 6 -0.35 -15.01 19.50
N SER A 7 -1.66 -14.76 19.60
CA SER A 7 -2.61 -15.25 18.62
C SER A 7 -2.56 -14.32 17.42
N SER A 8 -1.69 -14.63 16.46
CA SER A 8 -1.83 -14.17 15.08
C SER A 8 -3.10 -14.80 14.49
N ARG A 9 -4.26 -14.31 14.95
CA ARG A 9 -5.53 -14.60 14.30
C ARG A 9 -5.50 -13.83 13.00
N ASN A 10 -5.34 -14.54 11.89
CA ASN A 10 -5.75 -14.01 10.60
C ASN A 10 -7.17 -13.47 10.78
N PRO A 11 -7.42 -12.17 10.53
CA PRO A 11 -8.75 -11.63 10.65
C PRO A 11 -9.66 -12.45 9.73
N SER A 12 -10.79 -12.90 10.26
CA SER A 12 -11.80 -13.58 9.45
C SER A 12 -12.16 -12.68 8.27
N PRO A 13 -12.21 -13.21 7.03
CA PRO A 13 -12.53 -12.40 5.86
C PRO A 13 -13.88 -11.71 6.05
N ILE A 14 -13.90 -10.39 5.90
CA ILE A 14 -15.11 -9.57 6.01
C ILE A 14 -15.77 -9.51 4.63
N LYS A 15 -17.06 -9.81 4.58
CA LYS A 15 -17.91 -9.61 3.39
C LYS A 15 -18.88 -8.46 3.63
N GLY A 16 -19.03 -7.58 2.65
CA GLY A 16 -19.87 -6.40 2.77
C GLY A 16 -19.61 -5.37 1.68
N TRP A 17 -20.09 -4.15 1.93
CA TRP A 17 -20.00 -3.02 1.01
C TRP A 17 -18.97 -2.01 1.50
N ILE A 18 -18.14 -1.50 0.59
CA ILE A 18 -17.28 -0.35 0.88
C ILE A 18 -18.19 0.87 1.08
N LEU A 19 -18.13 1.45 2.27
CA LEU A 19 -18.84 2.67 2.63
C LEU A 19 -18.03 3.91 2.23
N ASP A 20 -16.74 3.90 2.53
CA ASP A 20 -15.86 5.04 2.29
C ASP A 20 -14.39 4.59 2.20
N VAL A 21 -13.59 5.33 1.43
CA VAL A 21 -12.15 5.13 1.26
C VAL A 21 -11.44 6.47 1.19
N TYR A 22 -10.49 6.70 2.09
CA TYR A 22 -9.74 7.95 2.12
C TYR A 22 -8.31 7.79 2.66
N PRO A 23 -7.38 8.66 2.25
CA PRO A 23 -6.06 8.75 2.88
C PRO A 23 -6.20 9.15 4.35
N SER A 24 -5.60 8.40 5.26
CA SER A 24 -5.74 8.64 6.71
C SER A 24 -4.44 8.96 7.43
N GLY A 25 -3.32 8.93 6.72
CA GLY A 25 -1.98 9.23 7.23
C GLY A 25 -0.91 9.02 6.16
N PRO A 26 0.37 9.29 6.47
CA PRO A 26 1.47 9.02 5.55
C PRO A 26 1.45 7.55 5.12
N SER A 27 1.35 7.31 3.81
CA SER A 27 1.31 5.95 3.24
C SER A 27 0.19 5.07 3.84
N GLN A 28 -0.92 5.66 4.27
CA GLN A 28 -2.05 4.94 4.85
C GLN A 28 -3.37 5.25 4.15
N VAL A 29 -4.16 4.22 3.91
CA VAL A 29 -5.54 4.32 3.45
C VAL A 29 -6.47 3.70 4.47
N THR A 30 -7.53 4.43 4.82
CA THR A 30 -8.64 3.90 5.60
C THR A 30 -9.72 3.42 4.65
N VAL A 31 -10.25 2.23 4.91
CA VAL A 31 -11.44 1.67 4.26
C VAL A 31 -12.48 1.38 5.32
N TRP A 32 -13.68 1.93 5.14
CA TRP A 32 -14.85 1.56 5.93
C TRP A 32 -15.69 0.54 5.17
N ILE A 33 -16.06 -0.54 5.86
CA ILE A 33 -16.91 -1.61 5.31
C ILE A 33 -18.16 -1.73 6.17
N ILE A 34 -19.33 -1.76 5.53
CA ILE A 34 -20.58 -2.22 6.16
C ILE A 34 -20.68 -3.72 5.87
N GLY A 35 -20.51 -4.55 6.91
CA GLY A 35 -20.66 -5.99 6.82
C GLY A 35 -22.10 -6.40 6.50
N GLU A 36 -22.28 -7.60 5.95
CA GLU A 36 -23.62 -8.17 5.69
C GLU A 36 -24.47 -8.30 6.96
N ASN A 37 -23.82 -8.41 8.12
CA ASN A 37 -24.46 -8.38 9.44
C ASN A 37 -24.85 -6.96 9.93
N GLY A 38 -24.60 -5.92 9.13
CA GLY A 38 -24.85 -4.52 9.46
C GLY A 38 -23.76 -3.86 10.31
N GLU A 39 -22.71 -4.57 10.73
CA GLU A 39 -21.60 -4.01 11.48
C GLU A 39 -20.76 -3.07 10.59
N ARG A 40 -20.20 -2.02 11.20
CA ARG A 40 -19.25 -1.12 10.54
C ARG A 40 -17.84 -1.44 10.99
N VAL A 41 -16.99 -1.81 10.05
CA VAL A 41 -15.60 -2.15 10.31
C VAL A 41 -14.69 -1.12 9.64
N LYS A 42 -13.72 -0.60 10.40
CA LYS A 42 -12.64 0.25 9.89
C LYS A 42 -11.39 -0.59 9.70
N LEU A 43 -10.85 -0.59 8.49
CA LEU A 43 -9.56 -1.18 8.16
C LEU A 43 -8.58 -0.07 7.79
N VAL A 44 -7.32 -0.23 8.20
CA VAL A 44 -6.21 0.67 7.82
C VAL A 44 -5.17 -0.17 7.13
N ASP A 45 -4.87 0.17 5.88
CA ASP A 45 -3.80 -0.46 5.11
C ASP A 45 -2.65 0.52 4.89
N HIS A 46 -1.44 -0.02 4.78
CA HIS A 46 -0.24 0.73 4.44
C HIS A 46 0.06 0.53 2.96
N TYR A 47 0.21 1.62 2.21
CA TYR A 47 0.53 1.58 0.80
C TYR A 47 1.72 2.48 0.48
N VAL A 48 2.60 2.00 -0.40
CA VAL A 48 3.70 2.80 -0.95
C VAL A 48 3.28 3.32 -2.31
N HIS A 49 3.33 4.63 -2.50
CA HIS A 49 3.08 5.28 -3.78
C HIS A 49 4.10 4.80 -4.82
N LYS A 50 3.63 4.43 -6.02
CA LYS A 50 4.49 4.00 -7.13
C LYS A 50 4.10 4.76 -8.38
N ILE A 51 5.11 5.32 -9.05
CA ILE A 51 4.96 5.95 -10.37
C ILE A 51 5.73 5.13 -11.40
N TYR A 52 5.28 5.18 -12.65
CA TYR A 52 5.99 4.60 -13.78
C TYR A 52 6.51 5.73 -14.65
N VAL A 53 7.78 5.67 -15.01
CA VAL A 53 8.43 6.63 -15.91
C VAL A 53 8.91 5.86 -17.13
N SER A 54 8.65 6.38 -18.32
CA SER A 54 9.10 5.80 -19.58
C SER A 54 10.04 6.77 -20.29
N GLY A 55 11.00 6.23 -21.03
CA GLY A 55 12.03 6.99 -21.72
C GLY A 55 13.05 6.07 -22.37
N SER A 56 14.05 6.65 -23.04
CA SER A 56 15.19 5.87 -23.51
C SER A 56 15.96 5.28 -22.33
N GLN A 57 16.66 4.17 -22.54
CA GLN A 57 17.50 3.56 -21.50
C GLN A 57 18.46 4.58 -20.87
N GLN A 58 19.12 5.40 -21.69
CA GLN A 58 20.04 6.45 -21.23
C GLN A 58 19.34 7.45 -20.28
N ALA A 59 18.13 7.90 -20.62
CA ALA A 59 17.39 8.85 -19.79
C ALA A 59 16.95 8.23 -18.46
N LEU A 60 16.55 6.96 -18.47
CA LEU A 60 16.15 6.25 -17.25
C LEU A 60 17.35 5.96 -16.33
N GLU A 61 18.51 5.64 -16.89
CA GLU A 61 19.77 5.50 -16.14
C GLU A 61 20.20 6.83 -15.51
N GLU A 62 20.07 7.94 -16.24
CA GLU A 62 20.36 9.27 -15.71
C GLU A 62 19.42 9.68 -14.57
N LEU A 63 18.12 9.43 -14.73
CA LEU A 63 17.15 9.64 -13.66
C LEU A 63 17.51 8.83 -12.42
N THR A 64 17.88 7.57 -12.60
CA THR A 64 18.26 6.67 -11.52
C THR A 64 19.40 7.23 -10.67
N ARG A 65 20.46 7.76 -11.33
CA ARG A 65 21.59 8.40 -10.64
C ARG A 65 21.18 9.62 -9.82
N ARG A 66 20.11 10.32 -10.21
CA ARG A 66 19.62 11.51 -9.50
C ARG A 66 18.72 11.19 -8.32
N ILE A 67 18.08 10.02 -8.32
CA ILE A 67 17.10 9.64 -7.29
C ILE A 67 17.65 8.66 -6.26
N VAL A 68 18.79 8.02 -6.51
CA VAL A 68 19.36 6.98 -5.63
C VAL A 68 19.61 7.47 -4.20
N ASP A 69 20.02 8.74 -4.05
CA ASP A 69 20.29 9.36 -2.75
C ASP A 69 19.13 10.27 -2.28
N SER A 70 17.97 10.21 -2.94
CA SER A 70 16.82 11.03 -2.58
C SER A 70 16.03 10.40 -1.43
N GLU A 71 15.93 11.10 -0.31
CA GLU A 71 15.09 10.69 0.83
C GLU A 71 13.60 10.54 0.48
N SER A 72 13.16 11.10 -0.65
CA SER A 72 11.78 11.00 -1.14
C SER A 72 11.50 9.73 -1.95
N VAL A 73 12.53 8.95 -2.30
CA VAL A 73 12.39 7.72 -3.09
C VAL A 73 12.75 6.52 -2.23
N ALA A 74 11.75 5.71 -1.91
CA ALA A 74 11.95 4.52 -1.08
C ALA A 74 12.71 3.40 -1.81
N ASP A 75 12.41 3.18 -3.09
CA ASP A 75 13.04 2.16 -3.95
C ASP A 75 12.71 2.43 -5.42
N PHE A 76 13.48 1.85 -6.35
CA PHE A 76 13.20 1.86 -7.78
C PHE A 76 13.62 0.54 -8.44
N ARG A 77 12.99 0.22 -9.58
CA ARG A 77 13.40 -0.91 -10.43
C ARG A 77 13.04 -0.66 -11.88
N PHE A 78 13.84 -1.17 -12.80
CA PHE A 78 13.49 -1.23 -14.21
C PHE A 78 12.43 -2.31 -14.44
N VAL A 79 11.42 -1.99 -15.25
CA VAL A 79 10.37 -2.93 -15.64
C VAL A 79 10.07 -2.75 -17.12
N GLU A 80 9.80 -3.85 -17.80
CA GLU A 80 9.25 -3.86 -19.14
C GLU A 80 7.74 -4.09 -19.04
N LYS A 81 6.95 -3.19 -19.64
CA LYS A 81 5.51 -3.40 -19.81
C LYS A 81 5.24 -3.67 -21.28
N VAL A 82 4.83 -4.90 -21.56
CA VAL A 82 4.32 -5.27 -22.87
C VAL A 82 2.88 -4.73 -22.95
N CYS A 83 2.64 -3.83 -23.90
CA CYS A 83 1.30 -3.31 -24.22
C CYS A 83 0.55 -4.27 -25.14
#